data_AF-A0AA37BSV1-F1
#
_entry.id   AF-A0AA37BSV1-F1
#
_cell.length_a   1.000
_cell.length_b   1.000
_cell.length_c   1.000
_cell.angle_alpha   90.00
_cell.angle_beta   90.00
_cell.angle_gamma   90.00
#
_symmetry.space_group_name_H-M   'P 1'
#
loop_
_entity.id
_entity.type
_entity.pdbx_description
1 polymer ?
#
loop_
_entity_poly.entity_id
_entity_poly.type
_entity_poly.pdbx_seq_one_letter_code
_entity_poly.pdbx_strand_id
1 'polypeptide(L)'
;MISAALALPLLVRSEAPLHVEVTDGTAASHRRYRENGLGEELAEYGGAAVAVTPGFMRPEQMLAHFGVSEENWRDPVAQEPAFAIAESPHYLARAVAAMAADPDRAVRWNRKSVPSADLARAYGVRDVDGSQPDAWAYFEDTRYGGINGSADEYR
;
A
#
# COMPACT_ATOMS: atom_id res chain seq x y z
N MET A 1 18.66 -1.44 -7.68
CA MET A 1 17.68 -1.80 -8.72
C MET A 1 18.23 -1.45 -10.10
N ILE A 2 18.52 -2.45 -10.94
CA ILE A 2 19.04 -2.23 -12.32
C ILE A 2 17.93 -1.71 -13.25
N SER A 3 16.68 -2.09 -13.00
CA SER A 3 15.51 -1.72 -13.80
C SER A 3 15.13 -0.24 -13.69
N ALA A 4 15.15 0.34 -12.48
CA ALA A 4 14.81 1.75 -12.29
C ALA A 4 15.81 2.69 -12.98
N ALA A 5 17.11 2.41 -12.87
CA ALA A 5 18.15 3.21 -13.51
C ALA A 5 18.01 3.27 -15.04
N LEU A 6 17.51 2.20 -15.66
CA LEU A 6 17.28 2.14 -17.11
C LEU A 6 15.95 2.79 -17.53
N ALA A 7 14.93 2.76 -16.66
CA ALA A 7 13.61 3.31 -16.94
C ALA A 7 13.53 4.83 -16.67
N LEU A 8 14.33 5.35 -15.74
CA LEU A 8 14.32 6.77 -15.34
C LEU A 8 14.49 7.73 -16.52
N PRO A 9 15.45 7.53 -17.47
CA PRO A 9 15.60 8.42 -18.62
C PRO A 9 14.39 8.47 -19.57
N LEU A 10 13.52 7.45 -19.54
CA LEU A 10 12.26 7.44 -20.27
C LEU A 10 11.15 8.08 -19.44
N LEU A 11 11.11 7.80 -18.14
CA LEU A 11 10.12 8.32 -17.21
C LEU A 11 10.12 9.85 -17.19
N VAL A 12 11.30 10.48 -17.08
CA VAL A 12 11.43 11.96 -17.02
C VAL A 12 11.03 12.69 -18.30
N ARG A 13 10.77 11.96 -19.40
CA ARG A 13 10.23 12.54 -20.64
C ARG A 13 8.70 12.65 -20.63
N SER A 14 8.04 12.03 -19.66
CA SER A 14 6.60 12.13 -19.47
C SER A 14 6.20 13.39 -18.71
N GLU A 15 4.95 13.81 -18.87
CA GLU A 15 4.39 14.88 -18.05
C GLU A 15 4.12 14.36 -16.63
N ALA A 16 4.70 15.02 -15.63
CA ALA A 16 4.61 14.66 -14.21
C ALA A 16 5.02 13.19 -13.92
N PRO A 17 6.33 12.86 -14.06
CA PRO A 17 6.83 11.50 -13.90
C PRO A 17 6.50 10.91 -12.53
N LEU A 18 6.11 9.63 -12.50
CA LEU A 18 5.77 8.94 -11.26
C LEU A 18 6.54 7.63 -11.14
N HIS A 19 7.29 7.48 -10.04
CA HIS A 19 7.89 6.23 -9.62
C HIS A 19 7.17 5.70 -8.38
N VAL A 20 6.69 4.46 -8.44
CA VAL A 20 6.08 3.77 -7.30
C VAL A 20 6.90 2.54 -6.98
N GLU A 21 7.37 2.46 -5.75
CA GLU A 21 8.04 1.29 -5.20
C GLU A 21 7.09 0.59 -4.23
N VAL A 22 6.69 -0.65 -4.53
CA VAL A 22 5.93 -1.47 -3.58
C VAL A 22 6.92 -2.21 -2.69
N THR A 23 6.91 -1.90 -1.39
CA THR A 23 7.94 -2.39 -0.46
C THR A 23 7.41 -2.50 0.97
N ASP A 24 8.07 -3.32 1.78
CA ASP A 24 7.65 -3.63 3.13
C ASP A 24 8.19 -2.58 4.12
N GLY A 25 7.39 -1.55 4.43
CA GLY A 25 7.52 -0.76 5.65
C GLY A 25 6.87 0.63 5.66
N THR A 26 6.14 0.90 6.75
CA THR A 26 5.43 2.16 6.99
C THR A 26 6.39 3.28 7.38
N ALA A 27 5.94 4.54 7.35
CA ALA A 27 6.74 5.65 7.88
C ALA A 27 7.24 5.42 9.34
N ALA A 28 6.51 4.64 10.13
CA ALA A 28 6.89 4.27 11.49
C ALA A 28 8.02 3.23 11.53
N SER A 29 7.95 2.16 10.72
CA SER A 29 9.02 1.15 10.65
C SER A 29 10.22 1.60 9.80
N HIS A 30 10.02 2.55 8.89
CA HIS A 30 11.04 3.16 8.01
C HIS A 30 11.59 4.50 8.49
N ARG A 31 11.55 4.81 9.80
CA ARG A 31 12.20 6.01 10.37
C ARG A 31 13.68 6.17 9.95
N ARG A 32 14.35 5.08 9.57
CA ARG A 32 15.75 5.03 9.12
C ARG A 32 15.95 5.06 7.60
N TYR A 33 14.96 4.67 6.81
CA TYR A 33 15.01 4.65 5.33
C TYR A 33 14.22 5.82 4.76
N ARG A 34 14.61 7.01 5.23
CA ARG A 34 13.93 8.25 4.91
C ARG A 34 13.95 8.46 3.41
N GLU A 35 12.75 8.51 2.85
CA GLU A 35 12.46 9.16 1.59
C GLU A 35 12.92 8.37 0.37
N ASN A 36 11.98 8.17 -0.57
CA ASN A 36 12.35 7.66 -1.87
C ASN A 36 13.27 8.68 -2.53
N GLY A 37 14.58 8.42 -2.54
CA GLY A 37 15.61 9.38 -2.95
C GLY A 37 15.44 9.86 -4.39
N LEU A 38 14.77 9.06 -5.24
CA LEU A 38 14.39 9.48 -6.59
C LEU A 38 13.41 10.65 -6.59
N GLY A 39 12.71 10.91 -5.49
CA GLY A 39 11.78 12.02 -5.38
C GLY A 39 12.47 13.38 -5.41
N GLU A 40 13.75 13.46 -5.03
CA GLU A 40 14.54 14.68 -5.18
C GLU A 40 14.85 14.96 -6.65
N GLU A 41 15.32 13.95 -7.38
CA GLU A 41 15.61 14.05 -8.81
C GLU A 41 14.35 14.30 -9.64
N LEU A 42 13.24 13.61 -9.31
CA LEU A 42 11.97 13.77 -10.03
C LEU A 42 11.30 15.11 -9.77
N ALA A 43 11.62 15.80 -8.66
CA ALA A 43 11.03 17.11 -8.35
C ALA A 43 11.38 18.17 -9.41
N GLU A 44 12.57 18.09 -10.02
CA GLU A 44 12.98 18.98 -11.12
C GLU A 44 12.07 18.87 -12.35
N TYR A 45 11.38 17.74 -12.50
CA TYR A 45 10.47 17.43 -13.60
C TYR A 45 8.99 17.53 -13.19
N GLY A 46 8.68 18.05 -12.00
CA GLY A 46 7.32 18.08 -11.45
C GLY A 46 6.77 16.69 -11.11
N GLY A 47 7.65 15.72 -10.90
CA GLY A 47 7.30 14.33 -10.63
C GLY A 47 7.27 13.95 -9.15
N ALA A 48 7.00 12.67 -8.91
CA ALA A 48 6.98 12.07 -7.59
C ALA A 48 7.66 10.69 -7.58
N ALA A 49 8.34 10.39 -6.48
CA ALA A 49 8.67 9.03 -6.10
C ALA A 49 7.99 8.67 -4.77
N VAL A 50 7.25 7.56 -4.74
CA VAL A 50 6.45 7.14 -3.57
C VAL A 50 6.74 5.68 -3.27
N ALA A 51 7.03 5.37 -2.01
CA ALA A 51 7.04 4.00 -1.52
C ALA A 51 5.66 3.65 -0.96
N VAL A 52 5.11 2.51 -1.36
CA VAL A 52 3.79 2.04 -0.94
C VAL A 52 3.95 0.70 -0.26
N THR A 53 3.43 0.59 0.95
CA THR A 53 3.48 -0.63 1.75
C THR A 53 2.13 -1.28 1.80
N PRO A 54 1.98 -2.52 1.30
CA PRO A 54 0.75 -3.26 1.46
C PRO A 54 0.43 -3.50 2.95
N GLY A 55 -0.85 -3.69 3.23
CA GLY A 55 -1.32 -4.26 4.49
C GLY A 55 -1.10 -5.78 4.54
N PHE A 56 -1.95 -6.48 5.29
CA PHE A 56 -1.92 -7.94 5.30
C PHE A 56 -2.48 -8.48 3.98
N MET A 57 -1.62 -8.78 3.01
CA MET A 57 -2.09 -9.16 1.69
C MET A 57 -2.65 -10.59 1.64
N ARG A 58 -3.71 -10.82 0.86
CA ARG A 58 -4.22 -12.15 0.48
C ARG A 58 -3.90 -12.49 -1.00
N PRO A 59 -2.63 -12.62 -1.41
CA PRO A 59 -2.28 -12.99 -2.78
C PRO A 59 -2.69 -14.44 -3.09
N GLU A 60 -2.60 -14.83 -4.36
CA GLU A 60 -2.96 -16.17 -4.84
C GLU A 60 -2.20 -17.26 -4.07
N GLN A 61 -0.94 -17.03 -3.71
CA GLN A 61 -0.14 -17.97 -2.91
C GLN A 61 -0.71 -18.16 -1.50
N MET A 62 -1.27 -17.10 -0.90
CA MET A 62 -1.85 -17.16 0.45
C MET A 62 -3.23 -17.81 0.42
N LEU A 63 -4.04 -17.53 -0.60
CA LEU A 63 -5.30 -18.24 -0.82
C LEU A 63 -5.05 -19.74 -1.03
N ALA A 64 -4.05 -20.09 -1.84
CA ALA A 64 -3.63 -21.48 -2.05
C ALA A 64 -3.12 -22.15 -0.76
N HIS A 65 -2.38 -21.41 0.09
CA HIS A 65 -1.92 -21.92 1.39
C HIS A 65 -3.08 -22.36 2.29
N PHE A 66 -4.17 -21.59 2.30
CA PHE A 66 -5.37 -21.92 3.06
C PHE A 66 -6.36 -22.85 2.33
N GLY A 67 -6.08 -23.19 1.07
CA GLY A 67 -6.99 -24.00 0.24
C GLY A 67 -8.30 -23.29 -0.10
N VAL A 68 -8.28 -21.96 -0.16
CA VAL A 68 -9.45 -21.12 -0.47
C VAL A 68 -9.24 -20.34 -1.76
N SER A 69 -10.30 -19.69 -2.22
CA SER A 69 -10.33 -18.80 -3.37
C SER A 69 -10.75 -17.40 -2.94
N GLU A 70 -10.76 -16.46 -3.89
CA GLU A 70 -11.32 -15.12 -3.66
C GLU A 70 -12.80 -15.13 -3.24
N GLU A 71 -13.58 -16.16 -3.61
CA GLU A 71 -15.02 -16.22 -3.26
C GLU A 71 -15.25 -16.59 -1.78
N ASN A 72 -14.35 -17.36 -1.19
CA ASN A 72 -14.46 -17.89 0.17
C ASN A 72 -13.22 -17.60 1.04
N TRP A 73 -12.49 -16.54 0.71
CA TRP A 73 -11.25 -16.17 1.38
C TRP A 73 -11.42 -15.94 2.90
N ARG A 74 -12.65 -15.72 3.39
CA ARG A 74 -12.91 -15.51 4.83
C ARG A 74 -12.98 -16.82 5.63
N ASP A 75 -13.11 -17.98 5.01
CA ASP A 75 -13.19 -19.26 5.72
C ASP A 75 -12.04 -19.52 6.73
N PRO A 76 -10.78 -19.12 6.46
CA PRO A 76 -9.67 -19.31 7.38
C PRO A 76 -9.69 -18.39 8.61
N VAL A 77 -10.56 -17.37 8.65
CA VAL A 77 -10.63 -16.40 9.77
C VAL A 77 -10.90 -17.06 11.12
N ALA A 78 -11.63 -18.19 11.13
CA ALA A 78 -11.87 -18.94 12.36
C ALA A 78 -10.58 -19.53 12.98
N GLN A 79 -9.56 -19.76 12.16
CA GLN A 79 -8.26 -20.31 12.56
C GLN A 79 -7.18 -19.23 12.68
N GLU A 80 -7.21 -18.24 11.80
CA GLU A 80 -6.34 -17.06 11.79
C GLU A 80 -7.19 -15.79 11.82
N PRO A 81 -7.59 -15.29 13.01
CA PRO A 81 -8.46 -14.12 13.13
C PRO A 81 -7.91 -12.86 12.47
N ALA A 82 -6.58 -12.69 12.44
CA ALA A 82 -5.98 -11.55 11.77
C ALA A 82 -6.17 -11.60 10.25
N PHE A 83 -6.49 -12.76 9.65
CA PHE A 83 -6.80 -12.82 8.22
C PHE A 83 -8.06 -12.01 7.90
N ALA A 84 -8.94 -11.73 8.88
CA ALA A 84 -10.15 -10.94 8.67
C ALA A 84 -9.90 -9.49 8.25
N ILE A 85 -8.68 -8.97 8.32
CA ILE A 85 -8.26 -7.63 7.80
C ILE A 85 -7.43 -7.74 6.53
N ALA A 86 -7.39 -8.90 5.89
CA ALA A 86 -6.57 -9.07 4.70
C ALA A 86 -7.08 -8.24 3.51
N GLU A 87 -6.15 -7.67 2.75
CA GLU A 87 -6.40 -6.86 1.56
C GLU A 87 -6.06 -7.63 0.28
N SER A 88 -6.87 -7.50 -0.77
CA SER A 88 -6.52 -8.06 -2.07
C SER A 88 -5.39 -7.27 -2.74
N PRO A 89 -4.63 -7.87 -3.68
CA PRO A 89 -3.71 -7.13 -4.54
C PRO A 89 -4.38 -5.98 -5.32
N HIS A 90 -5.69 -6.09 -5.60
CA HIS A 90 -6.44 -5.04 -6.28
C HIS A 90 -6.63 -3.80 -5.41
N TYR A 91 -6.71 -3.93 -4.09
CA TYR A 91 -6.85 -2.79 -3.19
C TYR A 91 -5.66 -1.83 -3.32
N LEU A 92 -4.45 -2.39 -3.18
CA LEU A 92 -3.20 -1.64 -3.38
C LEU A 92 -3.12 -1.08 -4.81
N ALA A 93 -3.41 -1.88 -5.83
CA ALA A 93 -3.33 -1.45 -7.22
C ALA A 93 -4.29 -0.28 -7.52
N ARG A 94 -5.52 -0.34 -7.02
CA ARG A 94 -6.52 0.74 -7.16
C ARG A 94 -6.11 2.01 -6.42
N ALA A 95 -5.55 1.87 -5.21
CA ALA A 95 -5.05 3.01 -4.45
C ALA A 95 -3.88 3.70 -5.16
N VAL A 96 -2.95 2.92 -5.71
CA VAL A 96 -1.84 3.43 -6.54
C VAL A 96 -2.36 4.09 -7.82
N ALA A 97 -3.35 3.48 -8.50
CA ALA A 97 -3.94 4.06 -9.70
C ALA A 97 -4.65 5.39 -9.42
N ALA A 98 -5.39 5.48 -8.30
CA ALA A 98 -6.02 6.73 -7.87
C ALA A 98 -4.98 7.81 -7.55
N MET A 99 -3.88 7.46 -6.88
CA MET A 99 -2.76 8.36 -6.65
C MET A 99 -2.08 8.81 -7.95
N ALA A 100 -1.93 7.91 -8.92
CA ALA A 100 -1.33 8.24 -10.21
C ALA A 100 -2.19 9.22 -11.02
N ALA A 101 -3.52 9.15 -10.87
CA ALA A 101 -4.46 10.05 -11.53
C ALA A 101 -4.59 11.42 -10.84
N ASP A 102 -4.06 11.59 -9.63
CA ASP A 102 -4.12 12.86 -8.91
C ASP A 102 -3.18 13.90 -9.54
N PRO A 103 -3.70 15.06 -10.02
CA PRO A 103 -2.87 16.12 -10.57
C PRO A 103 -1.91 16.72 -9.52
N ASP A 104 -2.29 16.69 -8.23
CA ASP A 104 -1.50 17.21 -7.12
C ASP A 104 -0.61 16.14 -6.49
N ARG A 105 -0.46 14.96 -7.11
CA ARG A 105 0.28 13.84 -6.52
C ARG A 105 1.71 14.18 -6.13
N ALA A 106 2.39 15.03 -6.90
CA ALA A 106 3.76 15.47 -6.60
C ALA A 106 3.81 16.27 -5.30
N VAL A 107 2.88 17.21 -5.12
CA VAL A 107 2.78 18.01 -3.89
C VAL A 107 2.38 17.14 -2.71
N ARG A 108 1.43 16.21 -2.92
CA ARG A 108 0.84 15.42 -1.84
C ARG A 108 1.69 14.23 -1.41
N TRP A 109 2.45 13.60 -2.30
CA TRP A 109 3.03 12.27 -2.05
C TRP A 109 4.51 12.12 -2.35
N ASN A 110 5.16 13.07 -3.02
CA ASN A 110 6.58 12.93 -3.36
C ASN A 110 7.43 12.66 -2.10
N ARG A 111 8.37 11.73 -2.22
CA ARG A 111 9.27 11.22 -1.18
C ARG A 111 8.59 10.48 -0.02
N LYS A 112 7.27 10.28 -0.03
CA LYS A 112 6.57 9.60 1.07
C LYS A 112 6.69 8.08 1.00
N SER A 113 6.65 7.45 2.18
CA SER A 113 6.43 6.01 2.36
C SER A 113 5.09 5.84 3.08
N VAL A 114 4.10 5.25 2.42
CA VAL A 114 2.72 5.22 2.90
C VAL A 114 2.11 3.82 2.82
N PRO A 115 1.29 3.41 3.79
CA PRO A 115 0.45 2.22 3.66
C PRO A 115 -0.55 2.34 2.51
N SER A 116 -0.94 1.21 1.92
CA SER A 116 -2.08 1.11 0.99
C SER A 116 -3.35 1.72 1.57
N ALA A 117 -3.63 1.48 2.86
CA ALA A 117 -4.79 1.99 3.59
C ALA A 117 -4.86 3.54 3.61
N ASP A 118 -3.72 4.22 3.75
CA ASP A 118 -3.67 5.68 3.76
C ASP A 118 -3.99 6.26 2.38
N LEU A 119 -3.46 5.65 1.31
CA LEU A 119 -3.82 6.04 -0.06
C LEU A 119 -5.30 5.76 -0.33
N ALA A 120 -5.80 4.59 0.07
CA ALA A 120 -7.18 4.22 -0.14
C ALA A 120 -8.14 5.19 0.56
N ARG A 121 -7.88 5.55 1.83
CA ARG A 121 -8.62 6.56 2.58
C ARG A 121 -8.55 7.93 1.91
N ALA A 122 -7.37 8.35 1.45
CA ALA A 122 -7.16 9.66 0.83
C ALA A 122 -7.89 9.82 -0.52
N TYR A 123 -8.19 8.71 -1.21
CA TYR A 123 -8.86 8.70 -2.51
C TYR A 123 -10.23 8.02 -2.52
N GLY A 124 -10.74 7.56 -1.37
CA GLY A 124 -12.02 6.85 -1.26
C GLY A 124 -12.07 5.50 -1.99
N VAL A 125 -10.92 4.83 -2.13
CA VAL A 125 -10.82 3.52 -2.79
C VAL A 125 -11.28 2.42 -1.84
N ARG A 126 -12.04 1.45 -2.36
CA ARG A 126 -12.45 0.24 -1.64
C ARG A 126 -11.84 -1.01 -2.29
N ASP A 127 -11.59 -2.02 -1.46
CA ASP A 127 -11.20 -3.36 -1.92
C ASP A 127 -12.35 -4.01 -2.71
N VAL A 128 -12.08 -5.14 -3.35
CA VAL A 128 -13.02 -5.89 -4.20
C VAL A 128 -14.27 -6.36 -3.45
N ASP A 129 -14.18 -6.52 -2.13
CA ASP A 129 -15.29 -6.91 -1.26
C ASP A 129 -16.01 -5.69 -0.63
N GLY A 130 -15.61 -4.47 -1.01
CA GLY A 130 -16.18 -3.21 -0.51
C GLY A 130 -15.55 -2.68 0.78
N SER A 131 -14.60 -3.39 1.39
CA SER A 131 -13.90 -2.93 2.60
C SER A 131 -12.80 -1.89 2.32
N GLN A 132 -12.28 -1.27 3.37
CA GLN A 132 -11.09 -0.42 3.43
C GLN A 132 -10.19 -0.90 4.58
N PRO A 133 -9.52 -2.08 4.43
CA PRO A 133 -8.74 -2.66 5.50
C PRO A 133 -7.55 -1.77 5.89
N ASP A 134 -7.31 -1.64 7.20
CA ASP A 134 -6.12 -1.00 7.78
C ASP A 134 -5.37 -1.97 8.70
N ALA A 135 -4.60 -2.87 8.08
CA ALA A 135 -3.85 -3.90 8.78
C ALA A 135 -2.75 -3.32 9.70
N TRP A 136 -2.15 -2.20 9.31
CA TRP A 136 -1.09 -1.58 10.10
C TRP A 136 -1.65 -0.98 11.39
N ALA A 137 -2.78 -0.27 11.32
CA ALA A 137 -3.47 0.22 12.52
C ALA A 137 -3.88 -0.94 13.45
N TYR A 138 -4.45 -2.02 12.89
CA TYR A 138 -4.81 -3.21 13.68
C TYR A 138 -3.59 -3.83 14.38
N PHE A 139 -2.48 -4.04 13.67
CA PHE A 139 -1.29 -4.63 14.26
C PHE A 139 -0.61 -3.70 15.27
N GLU A 140 -0.66 -2.38 15.08
CA GLU A 140 -0.17 -1.43 16.07
C GLU A 140 -0.96 -1.52 17.38
N ASP A 141 -2.29 -1.52 17.31
CA ASP A 141 -3.16 -1.56 18.49
C ASP A 141 -3.12 -2.91 19.22
N THR A 142 -3.05 -4.01 18.47
CA THR A 142 -2.99 -5.37 19.04
C THR A 142 -1.59 -5.77 19.55
N ARG A 143 -0.50 -5.41 18.85
CA ARG A 143 0.87 -5.78 19.26
C ARG A 143 1.48 -4.82 20.29
N TYR A 144 1.14 -3.54 20.23
CA TYR A 144 1.77 -2.51 21.06
C TYR A 144 0.78 -1.75 21.95
N GLY A 145 -0.47 -1.59 21.51
CA GLY A 145 -1.50 -0.85 22.24
C GLY A 145 -2.12 -1.60 23.42
N GLY A 146 -2.00 -2.94 23.47
CA GLY A 146 -2.68 -3.77 24.49
C GLY A 146 -4.21 -3.73 24.37
N ILE A 147 -4.73 -3.28 23.22
CA ILE A 147 -6.16 -3.20 22.92
C ILE A 147 -6.56 -4.50 22.24
N ASN A 148 -7.59 -5.17 22.78
CA ASN A 148 -8.22 -6.32 22.13
C ASN A 148 -9.29 -5.82 21.13
N GLY A 149 -8.85 -5.10 20.10
CA GLY A 149 -9.73 -4.68 19.00
C GLY A 149 -10.11 -5.88 18.14
N SER A 150 -11.35 -5.91 17.64
CA SER A 150 -11.74 -6.93 16.67
C SER A 150 -11.20 -6.53 15.30
N ALA A 151 -10.69 -7.51 14.54
CA ALA A 151 -10.22 -7.29 13.17
C ALA A 151 -11.30 -6.62 12.28
N ASP A 152 -12.59 -6.89 12.53
CA ASP A 152 -13.68 -6.26 11.78
C ASP A 152 -13.80 -4.73 11.99
N GLU A 153 -13.25 -4.17 13.07
CA GLU A 153 -13.26 -2.71 13.33
C GLU A 153 -12.32 -1.93 12.39
N TYR A 154 -11.40 -2.63 11.73
CA TYR A 154 -10.38 -2.06 10.85
C TYR A 154 -10.68 -2.35 9.37
N ARG A 155 -11.94 -2.63 9.00
CA ARG A 155 -12.40 -2.91 7.63
C ARG A 155 -13.28 -1.80 7.03
#